data_AF-A0A957ZY24-F1
#
_entry.id   AF-A0A957ZY24-F1
#
_cell.length_a   1.000
_cell.length_b   1.000
_cell.length_c   1.000
_cell.angle_alpha   90.00
_cell.angle_beta   90.00
_cell.angle_gamma   90.00
#
_symmetry.space_group_name_H-M   'P 1'
#
loop_
_entity.id
_entity.type
_entity.pdbx_description
1 polymer ?
#
loop_
_entity_poly.entity_id
_entity_poly.type
_entity_poly.pdbx_seq_one_letter_code
_entity_poly.pdbx_strand_id
1 'polypeptide(L)'
;MNGFLVALIGISVVFFALVLIFGALTLFDKLDRWMTERNQPPEPEPVAASMPSKAAAASAPEPVVEEGISADVVAAISAAIVAAFDQTVQVKMIRYRREAANPQWHLQGRVAHVSSRNLTKNPRRR
;
A
#
# COMPACT_ATOMS: atom_id res chain seq x y z
N MET A 1 42.00 14.43 6.15
CA MET A 1 41.01 13.33 6.05
C MET A 1 39.61 13.91 6.19
N ASN A 2 39.17 14.71 5.22
CA ASN A 2 37.99 15.58 5.39
C ASN A 2 36.88 15.27 4.37
N GLY A 3 37.15 14.46 3.34
CA GLY A 3 36.19 14.16 2.28
C GLY A 3 34.96 13.37 2.77
N PHE A 4 35.13 12.51 3.77
CA PHE A 4 34.02 11.75 4.34
C PHE A 4 33.01 12.65 5.08
N LEU A 5 33.50 13.65 5.83
CA LEU A 5 32.64 14.65 6.47
C LEU A 5 31.84 15.46 5.44
N VAL A 6 32.47 15.86 4.34
CA VAL A 6 31.79 16.59 3.26
C VAL A 6 30.71 15.73 2.61
N ALA A 7 30.97 14.44 2.37
CA ALA A 7 29.99 13.50 1.85
C ALA A 7 28.80 13.28 2.80
N LEU A 8 29.06 13.13 4.10
CA LEU A 8 28.02 12.99 5.13
C LEU A 8 27.15 14.24 5.26
N ILE A 9 27.76 15.43 5.20
CA ILE A 9 27.01 16.69 5.21
C ILE A 9 26.16 16.79 3.95
N GLY A 10 26.70 16.47 2.78
CA GLY A 10 25.97 16.49 1.51
C GLY A 10 24.75 15.57 1.51
N ILE A 11 24.93 14.29 1.90
CA ILE A 11 23.82 13.34 1.95
C ILE A 11 22.75 13.75 2.98
N SER A 12 23.18 14.30 4.12
CA SER A 12 22.28 14.79 5.15
C SER A 12 21.45 15.97 4.64
N VAL A 13 22.06 16.96 4.00
CA VAL A 13 21.35 18.14 3.46
C VAL A 13 20.30 17.73 2.43
N VAL A 14 20.65 16.81 1.52
CA VAL A 14 19.72 16.29 0.51
C VAL A 14 18.55 15.55 1.16
N PHE A 15 18.84 14.72 2.17
CA PHE A 15 17.80 14.01 2.93
C PHE A 15 16.82 14.98 3.59
N PHE A 16 17.33 16.00 4.29
CA PHE A 16 16.48 17.03 4.91
C PHE A 16 15.64 17.80 3.90
N ALA A 17 16.21 18.18 2.75
CA ALA A 17 15.46 18.87 1.70
C ALA A 17 14.29 18.01 1.19
N LEU A 18 14.51 16.71 0.98
CA LEU A 18 13.48 15.80 0.51
C LEU A 18 12.35 15.62 1.54
N VAL A 19 12.71 15.49 2.82
CA VAL A 19 11.75 15.39 3.93
C VAL A 19 10.94 16.67 4.07
N LEU A 20 11.56 17.84 3.96
CA LEU A 20 10.86 19.13 4.10
C LEU A 20 9.81 19.33 2.99
N ILE A 21 10.15 18.96 1.76
CA ILE A 21 9.22 19.02 0.61
C ILE A 21 8.09 18.01 0.80
N PHE A 22 8.40 16.76 1.19
CA PHE A 22 7.37 15.76 1.46
C PHE A 22 6.43 16.20 2.60
N GLY A 23 6.98 16.79 3.66
CA GLY A 23 6.21 17.35 4.77
C GLY A 23 5.27 18.46 4.30
N ALA A 24 5.75 19.39 3.49
CA ALA A 24 4.91 20.45 2.92
C ALA A 24 3.75 19.86 2.09
N LEU A 25 4.02 18.87 1.23
CA LEU A 25 2.99 18.19 0.44
C LEU A 25 1.92 17.55 1.34
N THR A 26 2.32 16.83 2.39
CA THR A 26 1.36 16.23 3.32
C THR A 26 0.54 17.25 4.10
N LEU A 27 1.09 18.44 4.34
CA LEU A 27 0.38 19.51 5.04
C LEU A 27 -0.66 20.14 4.12
N PHE A 28 -0.31 20.40 2.85
CA PHE A 28 -1.28 20.83 1.84
C PHE A 28 -2.39 19.80 1.65
N ASP A 29 -2.06 18.51 1.55
CA ASP A 29 -3.06 17.43 1.43
C ASP A 29 -4.00 17.36 2.65
N LYS A 30 -3.48 17.61 3.85
CA LYS A 30 -4.30 17.66 5.07
C LYS A 30 -5.22 18.88 5.11
N LEU A 31 -4.72 20.04 4.72
CA LEU A 31 -5.55 21.25 4.66
C LEU A 31 -6.66 21.11 3.61
N ASP A 32 -6.36 20.52 2.46
CA ASP A 32 -7.34 20.31 1.39
C ASP A 32 -8.42 19.29 1.81
N ARG A 33 -8.02 18.24 2.54
CA ARG A 33 -8.96 17.29 3.18
C ARG A 33 -9.84 17.95 4.21
N TRP A 34 -9.29 18.78 5.10
CA TRP A 34 -10.06 19.50 6.11
C TRP A 34 -11.07 20.48 5.51
N MET A 35 -10.72 21.14 4.40
CA MET A 35 -11.64 21.99 3.66
C MET A 35 -12.71 21.20 2.90
N THR A 36 -12.39 20.01 2.41
CA THR A 36 -13.34 19.13 1.71
C THR A 36 -14.33 18.48 2.67
N GLU A 37 -13.89 18.03 3.84
CA GLU A 37 -14.76 17.41 4.86
C GLU A 37 -15.77 18.38 5.45
N ARG A 38 -15.43 19.67 5.53
CA ARG A 38 -16.39 20.71 5.96
C ARG A 38 -17.45 21.08 4.91
N ASN A 39 -17.28 20.65 3.66
CA ASN A 39 -18.20 20.97 2.57
C ASN A 39 -19.00 19.76 2.05
N GLN A 40 -18.92 18.59 2.69
CA GLN A 40 -19.73 17.42 2.34
C GLN A 40 -20.94 17.26 3.28
N PRO A 41 -22.20 17.31 2.78
CA PRO A 41 -23.39 16.92 3.53
C PRO A 41 -23.43 15.38 3.75
N PRO A 42 -24.07 14.90 4.84
CA PRO A 42 -24.12 13.48 5.18
C PRO A 42 -25.04 12.69 4.24
N GLU A 43 -24.58 11.54 3.72
CA GLU A 43 -25.38 10.63 2.89
C GLU A 43 -25.90 9.43 3.73
N PRO A 44 -27.17 8.98 3.57
CA PRO A 44 -27.87 8.07 4.49
C PRO A 44 -27.62 6.56 4.25
N GLU A 45 -27.86 5.78 5.30
CA GLU A 45 -27.70 4.31 5.42
C GLU A 45 -28.89 3.46 4.84
N PRO A 46 -28.79 2.11 4.79
CA PRO A 46 -29.17 1.28 3.64
C PRO A 46 -30.57 0.65 3.71
N VAL A 47 -31.15 0.27 2.55
CA VAL A 47 -32.38 -0.54 2.46
C VAL A 47 -32.16 -1.85 1.72
N ALA A 48 -32.51 -2.94 2.41
CA ALA A 48 -32.53 -4.32 1.94
C ALA A 48 -33.74 -4.60 1.02
N ALA A 49 -33.54 -5.43 -0.02
CA ALA A 49 -34.64 -6.09 -0.76
C ALA A 49 -34.19 -7.44 -1.39
N SER A 50 -34.74 -8.54 -0.84
CA SER A 50 -35.13 -9.85 -1.41
C SER A 50 -34.36 -10.58 -2.53
N MET A 51 -33.72 -11.73 -2.15
CA MET A 51 -33.77 -13.15 -2.64
C MET A 51 -34.15 -13.53 -4.11
N PRO A 52 -33.79 -14.74 -4.68
CA PRO A 52 -33.44 -16.03 -4.02
C PRO A 52 -32.34 -16.97 -4.65
N SER A 53 -31.94 -17.97 -3.86
CA SER A 53 -31.58 -19.39 -4.19
C SER A 53 -30.37 -19.74 -5.09
N LYS A 54 -29.36 -20.42 -4.51
CA LYS A 54 -29.06 -21.85 -4.79
C LYS A 54 -28.05 -22.44 -3.79
N ALA A 55 -28.53 -23.48 -3.10
CA ALA A 55 -27.85 -24.63 -2.49
C ALA A 55 -26.37 -24.51 -2.05
N ALA A 56 -26.21 -24.64 -0.73
CA ALA A 56 -25.00 -25.14 -0.10
C ALA A 56 -24.74 -26.61 -0.49
N ALA A 57 -23.46 -26.98 -0.66
CA ALA A 57 -22.80 -28.13 -0.02
C ALA A 57 -21.58 -28.59 -0.83
N ALA A 58 -20.38 -28.47 -0.24
CA ALA A 58 -19.48 -29.61 0.00
C ALA A 58 -18.16 -29.09 0.62
N SER A 59 -17.84 -29.59 1.81
CA SER A 59 -16.57 -29.37 2.50
C SER A 59 -15.40 -30.09 1.81
N ALA A 60 -14.24 -29.42 1.81
CA ALA A 60 -12.83 -29.87 1.96
C ALA A 60 -12.27 -31.02 1.10
N PRO A 61 -11.04 -30.86 0.60
CA PRO A 61 -9.87 -31.15 1.44
C PRO A 61 -8.89 -29.97 1.55
N GLU A 62 -8.39 -29.72 2.76
CA GLU A 62 -7.14 -28.99 2.99
C GLU A 62 -5.98 -29.74 2.32
N PRO A 63 -5.08 -29.04 1.64
CA PRO A 63 -3.69 -29.43 1.78
C PRO A 63 -2.73 -28.25 1.86
N VAL A 64 -1.88 -28.40 2.87
CA VAL A 64 -0.56 -27.81 3.09
C VAL A 64 -0.54 -26.38 3.61
N VAL A 65 -0.46 -26.32 4.94
CA VAL A 65 0.41 -25.41 5.67
C VAL A 65 1.82 -25.48 5.07
N GLU A 66 2.09 -24.74 3.99
CA GLU A 66 3.46 -24.43 3.56
C GLU A 66 3.88 -23.17 4.32
N GLU A 67 4.32 -23.42 5.55
CA GLU A 67 5.09 -22.56 6.45
C GLU A 67 4.95 -21.05 6.20
N GLY A 68 3.80 -20.52 6.64
CA GLY A 68 3.77 -19.13 7.07
C GLY A 68 4.97 -18.93 8.01
N ILE A 69 5.87 -18.02 7.63
CA ILE A 69 7.15 -17.75 8.31
C ILE A 69 6.93 -17.83 9.82
N SER A 70 7.59 -18.79 10.46
CA SER A 70 7.42 -19.05 11.89
C SER A 70 7.73 -17.80 12.69
N ALA A 71 6.98 -17.59 13.78
CA ALA A 71 7.17 -16.44 14.64
C ALA A 71 8.64 -16.30 15.10
N ASP A 72 9.34 -17.41 15.29
CA ASP A 72 10.77 -17.45 15.64
C ASP A 72 11.67 -16.80 14.57
N VAL A 73 11.38 -17.03 13.29
CA VAL A 73 12.15 -16.43 12.18
C VAL A 73 11.87 -14.93 12.09
N VAL A 74 10.61 -14.51 12.25
CA VAL A 74 10.26 -13.08 12.33
C VAL A 74 10.92 -12.42 13.54
N ALA A 75 10.96 -13.10 14.68
CA ALA A 75 11.62 -12.64 15.89
C ALA A 75 13.13 -12.49 15.68
N ALA A 76 13.80 -13.49 15.10
CA ALA A 76 15.22 -13.44 14.79
C ALA A 76 15.58 -12.28 13.83
N ILE A 77 14.79 -12.07 12.77
CA ILE A 77 14.99 -10.95 11.84
C ILE A 77 14.75 -9.61 12.55
N SER A 78 13.68 -9.50 13.33
CA SER A 78 13.40 -8.27 14.10
C SER A 78 14.49 -7.95 15.11
N ALA A 79 15.03 -8.96 15.82
CA ALA A 79 16.13 -8.82 16.76
C ALA A 79 17.44 -8.41 16.06
N ALA A 80 17.74 -9.00 14.90
CA ALA A 80 18.90 -8.61 14.10
C ALA A 80 18.81 -7.15 13.63
N ILE A 81 17.63 -6.69 13.20
CA ILE A 81 17.40 -5.27 12.86
C ILE A 81 17.56 -4.40 14.11
N VAL A 82 16.95 -4.76 15.23
CA VAL A 82 17.09 -4.02 16.49
C VAL A 82 18.57 -3.90 16.90
N ALA A 83 19.36 -4.95 16.78
CA ALA A 83 20.79 -4.95 17.10
C ALA A 83 21.64 -4.17 16.09
N ALA A 84 21.31 -4.23 14.79
CA ALA A 84 22.05 -3.51 13.75
C ALA A 84 21.76 -2.01 13.74
N PHE A 85 20.55 -1.61 14.12
CA PHE A 85 20.10 -0.22 14.11
C PHE A 85 20.03 0.42 15.52
N ASP A 86 20.37 -0.33 16.58
CA ASP A 86 20.34 0.08 17.99
C ASP A 86 19.04 0.81 18.41
N GLN A 87 17.92 0.40 17.83
CA GLN A 87 16.60 0.99 18.06
C GLN A 87 15.63 -0.05 18.59
N THR A 88 14.94 0.27 19.69
CA THR A 88 13.87 -0.56 20.24
C THR A 88 12.59 -0.40 19.41
N VAL A 89 12.24 -1.41 18.61
CA VAL A 89 11.03 -1.41 17.76
C VAL A 89 9.98 -2.37 18.35
N GLN A 90 8.71 -1.95 18.35
CA GLN A 90 7.58 -2.82 18.73
C GLN A 90 6.75 -3.19 17.49
N VAL A 91 6.57 -4.49 17.27
CA VAL A 91 5.79 -5.00 16.14
C VAL A 91 4.29 -4.87 16.46
N LYS A 92 3.57 -3.99 15.75
CA LYS A 92 2.14 -3.75 15.99
C LYS A 92 1.22 -4.80 15.36
N MET A 93 1.54 -5.26 14.15
CA MET A 93 0.76 -6.29 13.46
C MET A 93 1.59 -6.89 12.31
N ILE A 94 1.54 -8.21 12.15
CA ILE A 94 2.14 -8.92 11.02
C ILE A 94 1.00 -9.34 10.09
N ARG A 95 1.03 -8.88 8.83
CA ARG A 95 0.07 -9.28 7.79
C ARG A 95 0.81 -9.98 6.67
N TYR A 96 0.41 -11.21 6.36
CA TYR A 96 0.93 -11.95 5.22
C TYR A 96 0.24 -11.46 3.95
N ARG A 97 0.96 -10.68 3.13
CA ARG A 97 0.50 -10.31 1.80
C ARG A 97 0.74 -11.52 0.89
N ARG A 98 -0.32 -12.25 0.52
CA ARG A 98 -0.20 -13.26 -0.55
C ARG A 98 0.11 -12.54 -1.85
N GLU A 99 1.26 -12.84 -2.44
CA GLU A 99 1.56 -12.44 -3.80
C GLU A 99 0.56 -13.17 -4.72
N ALA A 100 -0.31 -12.41 -5.38
CA ALA A 100 -1.23 -13.01 -6.33
C ALA A 100 -0.42 -13.61 -7.47
N ALA A 101 -0.70 -14.86 -7.84
CA ALA A 101 0.10 -15.66 -8.76
C ALA A 101 0.31 -15.07 -10.17
N ASN A 102 -0.33 -13.94 -10.52
CA ASN A 102 0.01 -13.15 -11.72
C ASN A 102 -0.29 -11.65 -11.54
N PRO A 103 0.66 -10.85 -11.02
CA PRO A 103 0.45 -9.42 -10.81
C PRO A 103 0.24 -8.67 -12.13
N GLN A 104 0.87 -9.14 -13.21
CA GLN A 104 0.74 -8.55 -14.55
C GLN A 104 -0.70 -8.67 -15.07
N TRP A 105 -1.39 -9.80 -14.93
CA TRP A 105 -2.79 -9.97 -15.38
C TRP A 105 -3.77 -9.02 -14.67
N HIS A 106 -3.65 -8.91 -13.34
CA HIS A 106 -4.48 -7.99 -12.56
C HIS A 106 -4.22 -6.52 -12.90
N LEU A 107 -2.97 -6.17 -13.21
CA LEU A 107 -2.60 -4.82 -13.65
C LEU A 107 -3.05 -4.56 -15.11
N GLN A 108 -2.86 -5.52 -16.02
CA GLN A 108 -3.23 -5.44 -17.43
C GLN A 108 -4.74 -5.28 -17.62
N GLY A 109 -5.55 -6.03 -16.86
CA GLY A 109 -7.01 -5.92 -16.92
C GLY A 109 -7.51 -4.54 -16.53
N ARG A 110 -6.93 -3.92 -15.49
CA ARG A 110 -7.25 -2.55 -15.10
C ARG A 110 -6.81 -1.53 -16.14
N VAL A 111 -5.60 -1.68 -16.67
CA VAL A 111 -5.05 -0.75 -17.67
C VAL A 111 -5.84 -0.84 -18.98
N ALA A 112 -6.21 -2.04 -19.43
CA ALA A 112 -6.98 -2.25 -20.66
C ALA A 112 -8.38 -1.62 -20.58
N HIS A 113 -9.05 -1.74 -19.44
CA HIS A 113 -10.37 -1.14 -19.24
C HIS A 113 -10.33 0.40 -19.27
N VAL A 114 -9.24 1.01 -18.81
CA VAL A 114 -9.07 2.47 -18.80
C VAL A 114 -8.65 3.01 -20.16
N SER A 115 -7.83 2.26 -20.91
CA SER A 115 -7.31 2.69 -22.21
C SER A 115 -8.36 2.71 -23.32
N SER A 116 -9.38 1.84 -23.27
CA SER A 116 -10.44 1.75 -24.30
C SER A 116 -11.27 3.04 -24.43
N ARG A 117 -11.46 3.77 -23.33
CA ARG A 117 -12.28 4.98 -23.29
C ARG A 117 -11.63 6.20 -23.95
N ASN A 118 -10.31 6.14 -24.19
CA ASN A 118 -9.53 7.27 -24.69
C ASN A 118 -9.25 7.20 -26.20
N LEU A 119 -9.37 6.02 -26.80
CA LEU A 119 -9.15 5.83 -28.25
C LEU A 119 -10.34 6.32 -29.09
N THR A 120 -11.53 6.38 -28.52
CA THR A 120 -12.77 6.83 -29.20
C THR A 120 -12.88 8.33 -29.38
N LYS A 121 -12.03 9.14 -28.73
CA LYS A 121 -12.10 10.61 -28.78
C LYS A 121 -11.14 11.27 -29.76
N ASN A 122 -10.20 10.55 -30.37
CA ASN A 122 -9.18 11.16 -31.22
C ASN A 122 -9.22 10.64 -32.67
N PRO A 123 -9.92 11.33 -33.60
CA PRO A 123 -10.05 10.90 -34.99
C PRO A 123 -8.78 11.09 -35.84
N ARG A 124 -7.68 11.65 -35.29
CA ARG A 124 -6.46 11.96 -36.06
C ARG A 124 -5.35 10.92 -35.97
N ARG A 125 -5.58 9.75 -35.35
CA ARG A 125 -4.60 8.64 -35.27
C ARG A 125 -5.01 7.44 -36.13
N ARG A 126 -5.35 7.67 -37.39
CA ARG A 126 -5.33 6.64 -38.43
C ARG A 126 -4.37 7.07 -39.53
#